data_AF-A0A660V5C6-F1
#
_entry.id   AF-A0A660V5C6-F1
#
_cell.length_a   1.000
_cell.length_b   1.000
_cell.length_c   1.000
_cell.angle_alpha   90.00
_cell.angle_beta   90.00
_cell.angle_gamma   90.00
#
_symmetry.space_group_name_H-M   'P 1'
#
loop_
_entity.id
_entity.type
_entity.pdbx_description
1 polymer ?
#
loop_
_entity_poly.entity_id
_entity_poly.type
_entity_poly.pdbx_seq_one_letter_code
_entity_poly.pdbx_strand_id
1 'polypeptide(L)'
;MTKRRAHSSIDKLPQDLRETLTRMIVDNEWPADFAGEHAEGSPRYEDLVTYCDQWGFGVSKSAIGRWAVQLRTMARFRQAGLITRQIMSDLTNEKASQTQKAVAEMITAVAIEFIGGHDNFDADQIRDVAKAMKDCTAIAINSDKYVREQLALKVKAACESTEKKLAAAGVDRKKIQEIIDDHLGVVKS
;
A
#
# COMPACT_ATOMS: atom_id res chain seq x y z
N MET A 1 34.92 18.85 -2.45
CA MET A 1 34.61 19.10 -1.02
C MET A 1 33.23 18.56 -0.72
N THR A 2 33.14 17.37 -0.15
CA THR A 2 31.89 16.75 0.32
C THR A 2 31.38 17.55 1.51
N LYS A 3 30.39 18.44 1.29
CA LYS A 3 29.67 19.10 2.37
C LYS A 3 29.07 18.01 3.24
N ARG A 4 29.61 17.83 4.46
CA ARG A 4 29.00 17.00 5.52
C ARG A 4 27.52 17.36 5.59
N ARG A 5 26.64 16.35 5.49
CA ARG A 5 25.20 16.47 5.70
C ARG A 5 24.99 17.32 6.96
N ALA A 6 24.27 18.43 6.83
CA ALA A 6 23.77 19.13 8.00
C ALA A 6 22.73 18.19 8.63
N HIS A 7 23.15 17.41 9.64
CA HIS A 7 22.23 16.66 10.50
C HIS A 7 21.11 17.63 10.91
N SER A 8 19.86 17.24 10.64
CA SER A 8 18.72 18.08 10.96
C SER A 8 18.80 18.39 12.46
N SER A 9 18.51 19.62 12.87
CA SER A 9 18.47 19.96 14.30
C SER A 9 17.51 19.04 15.08
N ILE A 10 16.54 18.44 14.39
CA ILE A 10 15.60 17.44 14.90
C ILE A 10 16.27 16.11 15.22
N ASP A 11 17.28 15.68 14.44
CA ASP A 11 17.98 14.41 14.67
C ASP A 11 18.76 14.42 16.00
N LYS A 12 19.01 15.62 16.54
CA LYS A 12 19.72 15.84 17.80
C LYS A 12 18.80 15.87 19.03
N LEU A 13 17.48 15.86 18.82
CA LEU A 13 16.53 15.85 19.93
C LEU A 13 16.55 14.50 20.65
N PRO A 14 16.26 14.45 21.96
CA PRO A 14 16.02 13.20 22.67
C PRO A 14 14.94 12.38 21.98
N GLN A 15 15.05 11.04 22.08
CA GLN A 15 14.12 10.13 21.42
C GLN A 15 12.67 10.38 21.88
N ASP A 16 12.44 10.51 23.19
CA ASP A 16 11.12 10.74 23.78
C ASP A 16 10.46 12.03 23.25
N LEU A 17 11.28 13.08 23.04
CA LEU A 17 10.82 14.33 22.47
C LEU A 17 10.44 14.16 20.99
N ARG A 18 11.25 13.44 20.19
CA ARG A 18 10.91 13.12 18.80
C ARG A 18 9.63 12.29 18.69
N GLU A 19 9.43 11.32 19.57
CA GLU A 19 8.23 10.49 19.60
C GLU A 19 6.99 11.32 19.94
N THR A 20 7.10 12.25 20.90
CA THR A 20 6.03 13.17 21.25
C THR A 20 5.68 14.12 20.11
N LEU A 21 6.68 14.73 19.47
CA LEU A 21 6.48 15.56 18.28
C LEU A 21 5.87 14.78 17.11
N THR A 22 6.21 13.48 16.99
CA THR A 22 5.60 12.61 15.97
C THR A 22 4.11 12.42 16.22
N ARG A 23 3.71 12.13 17.46
CA ARG A 23 2.30 12.02 17.86
C ARG A 23 1.52 13.32 17.62
N MET A 24 2.12 14.47 17.93
CA MET A 24 1.54 15.78 17.61
C MET A 24 1.29 15.95 16.10
N ILE A 25 2.26 15.58 15.25
CA ILE A 25 2.16 15.79 13.79
C ILE A 25 1.21 14.81 13.11
N VAL A 26 1.26 13.55 13.51
CA VAL A 26 0.63 12.43 12.82
C VAL A 26 -0.74 12.15 13.42
N ASP A 27 -0.83 12.09 14.74
CA ASP A 27 -2.01 11.65 15.48
C ASP A 27 -2.84 12.85 15.99
N ASN A 28 -2.32 14.08 15.86
CA ASN A 28 -2.89 15.31 16.43
C ASN A 28 -3.06 15.25 17.96
N GLU A 29 -2.20 14.48 18.64
CA GLU A 29 -2.23 14.36 20.09
C GLU A 29 -1.38 15.45 20.74
N TRP A 30 -1.98 16.19 21.66
CA TRP A 30 -1.27 17.20 22.45
C TRP A 30 -0.56 16.56 23.64
N PRO A 31 0.69 16.94 23.94
CA PRO A 31 1.36 16.56 25.18
C PRO A 31 0.60 17.12 26.39
N ALA A 32 0.51 16.33 27.46
CA ALA A 32 -0.16 16.78 28.70
C ALA A 32 0.56 17.97 29.37
N ASP A 33 1.85 18.13 29.09
CA ASP A 33 2.73 19.17 29.59
C ASP A 33 2.90 20.35 28.61
N PHE A 34 2.13 20.39 27.51
CA PHE A 34 2.22 21.48 26.54
C PHE A 34 1.69 22.80 27.13
N ALA A 35 2.58 23.78 27.26
CA ALA A 35 2.28 25.10 27.84
C ALA A 35 2.13 26.22 26.78
N GLY A 36 1.55 25.93 25.60
CA GLY A 36 1.33 26.91 24.53
C GLY A 36 -0.10 27.45 24.46
N GLU A 37 -0.30 28.53 23.71
CA GLU A 37 -1.59 29.22 23.59
C GLU A 37 -2.66 28.42 22.82
N HIS A 38 -2.23 27.51 21.94
CA HIS A 38 -3.11 26.73 21.08
C HIS A 38 -2.97 25.25 21.46
N ALA A 39 -3.77 24.76 22.41
CA ALA A 39 -3.81 23.34 22.79
C ALA A 39 -5.09 22.65 22.29
N GLU A 40 -5.66 23.16 21.20
CA GLU A 40 -6.90 22.68 20.61
C GLU A 40 -6.75 22.49 19.09
N GLY A 41 -7.38 21.43 18.56
CA GLY A 41 -7.31 21.10 17.14
C GLY A 41 -5.96 20.53 16.71
N SER A 42 -5.63 20.65 15.42
CA SER A 42 -4.38 20.13 14.87
C SER A 42 -3.17 21.01 15.24
N PRO A 43 -2.09 20.43 15.80
CA PRO A 43 -0.87 21.17 16.11
C PRO A 43 -0.27 21.85 14.87
N ARG A 44 0.07 23.13 15.01
CA ARG A 44 0.78 23.92 14.00
C ARG A 44 2.28 23.76 14.19
N TYR A 45 3.06 24.10 13.16
CA TYR A 45 4.52 23.99 13.24
C TYR A 45 5.10 24.94 14.29
N GLU A 46 4.48 26.08 14.54
CA GLU A 46 4.80 27.02 15.61
C GLU A 46 4.63 26.39 17.00
N ASP A 47 3.59 25.59 17.20
CA ASP A 47 3.33 24.91 18.47
C ASP A 47 4.41 23.87 18.75
N LEU A 48 4.86 23.16 17.71
CA LEU A 48 5.97 22.21 17.84
C LEU A 48 7.31 22.90 18.13
N VAL A 49 7.56 24.07 17.54
CA VAL A 49 8.75 24.88 17.90
C VAL A 49 8.67 25.28 19.36
N THR A 50 7.51 25.79 19.79
CA THR A 50 7.24 26.19 21.17
C THR A 50 7.47 25.05 22.15
N TYR A 51 7.02 23.84 21.81
CA TYR A 51 7.24 22.65 22.63
C TYR A 51 8.72 22.25 22.68
N CYS A 52 9.46 22.33 21.56
CA CYS A 52 10.91 22.10 21.59
C CYS A 52 11.63 23.12 22.48
N ASP A 53 11.22 24.40 22.42
CA ASP A 53 11.79 25.48 23.21
C ASP A 53 11.52 25.32 24.71
N GLN A 54 10.33 24.83 25.10
CA GLN A 54 9.99 24.49 26.51
C GLN A 54 10.95 23.46 27.10
N TRP A 55 11.44 22.53 26.27
CA TRP A 55 12.39 21.50 26.63
C TRP A 55 13.86 21.94 26.43
N GLY A 56 14.11 23.21 26.08
CA GLY A 56 15.44 23.79 25.93
C GLY A 56 16.12 23.53 24.57
N PHE A 57 15.37 23.10 23.56
CA PHE A 57 15.90 22.77 22.24
C PHE A 57 15.42 23.77 21.16
N GLY A 58 16.33 24.64 20.71
CA GLY A 58 16.04 25.57 19.62
C GLY A 58 15.96 24.88 18.25
N VAL A 59 14.75 24.73 17.71
CA VAL A 59 14.50 24.12 16.39
C VAL A 59 13.77 25.10 15.49
N SER A 60 14.30 25.35 14.29
CA SER A 60 13.61 26.24 13.34
C SER A 60 12.32 25.62 12.81
N LYS A 61 11.28 26.46 12.60
CA LYS A 61 10.04 26.08 11.91
C LYS A 61 10.29 25.38 10.56
N SER A 62 11.32 25.80 9.83
CA SER A 62 11.67 25.19 8.54
C SER A 62 12.17 23.74 8.67
N ALA A 63 12.88 23.43 9.76
CA ALA A 63 13.33 22.07 10.06
C ALA A 63 12.15 21.19 10.44
N ILE A 64 11.24 21.70 11.28
CA ILE A 64 9.99 21.01 11.63
C ILE A 64 9.16 20.74 10.39
N GLY A 65 8.99 21.73 9.51
CA GLY A 65 8.22 21.57 8.27
C GLY A 65 8.77 20.45 7.38
N ARG A 66 10.09 20.40 7.16
CA ARG A 66 10.71 19.33 6.33
C ARG A 66 10.52 17.95 6.95
N TRP A 67 10.72 17.83 8.26
CA TRP A 67 10.55 16.57 8.98
C TRP A 67 9.09 16.12 9.07
N ALA A 68 8.17 17.04 9.32
CA ALA A 68 6.73 16.78 9.38
C ALA A 68 6.17 16.30 8.04
N VAL A 69 6.65 16.86 6.92
CA VAL A 69 6.27 16.38 5.58
C VAL A 69 6.67 14.92 5.39
N GLN A 70 7.89 14.55 5.79
CA GLN A 70 8.34 13.15 5.73
C GLN A 70 7.49 12.23 6.61
N LEU A 71 7.22 12.64 7.85
CA LEU A 71 6.39 11.87 8.79
C LEU A 71 4.94 11.69 8.32
N ARG A 72 4.28 12.76 7.89
CA ARG A 72 2.89 12.69 7.41
C ARG A 72 2.78 11.81 6.18
N THR A 73 3.78 11.85 5.31
CA THR A 73 3.81 11.01 4.12
C THR A 73 4.00 9.54 4.50
N MET A 74 4.92 9.24 5.41
CA MET A 74 5.09 7.90 6.00
C MET A 74 3.83 7.37 6.69
N ALA A 75 3.14 8.22 7.46
CA ALA A 75 1.88 7.85 8.11
C ALA A 75 0.79 7.53 7.08
N ARG A 76 0.67 8.34 6.03
CA ARG A 76 -0.24 8.08 4.91
C ARG A 76 0.05 6.74 4.22
N PHE A 77 1.32 6.38 4.04
CA PHE A 77 1.69 5.05 3.51
C PHE A 77 1.24 3.91 4.41
N ARG A 78 1.49 4.02 5.72
CA ARG A 78 1.05 2.99 6.68
C ARG A 78 -0.46 2.84 6.67
N GLN A 79 -1.18 3.97 6.66
CA GLN A 79 -2.64 3.98 6.61
C GLN A 79 -3.16 3.39 5.29
N ALA A 80 -2.56 3.75 4.16
CA ALA A 80 -2.89 3.15 2.86
C ALA A 80 -2.67 1.62 2.90
N GLY A 81 -1.54 1.15 3.43
CA GLY A 81 -1.28 -0.29 3.59
C GLY A 81 -2.26 -1.00 4.53
N LEU A 82 -2.78 -0.33 5.57
CA LEU A 82 -3.84 -0.85 6.44
C LEU A 82 -5.19 -0.92 5.73
N ILE A 83 -5.59 0.17 5.06
CA ILE A 83 -6.83 0.24 4.26
C ILE A 83 -6.80 -0.84 3.18
N THR A 84 -5.68 -1.00 2.48
CA THR A 84 -5.48 -2.07 1.51
C THR A 84 -5.68 -3.43 2.16
N ARG A 85 -5.03 -3.72 3.29
CA ARG A 85 -5.26 -5.01 3.99
C ARG A 85 -6.72 -5.24 4.37
N GLN A 86 -7.43 -4.19 4.80
CA GLN A 86 -8.83 -4.26 5.21
C GLN A 86 -9.79 -4.46 4.03
N ILE A 87 -9.64 -3.67 2.95
CA ILE A 87 -10.40 -3.87 1.70
C ILE A 87 -10.22 -5.30 1.19
N MET A 88 -9.02 -5.84 1.41
CA MET A 88 -8.63 -7.16 0.93
C MET A 88 -9.08 -8.30 1.83
N SER A 89 -9.29 -8.07 3.12
CA SER A 89 -9.92 -9.05 4.02
C SER A 89 -11.42 -9.20 3.75
N ASP A 90 -12.08 -8.15 3.25
CA ASP A 90 -13.53 -8.12 2.99
C ASP A 90 -13.92 -8.48 1.54
N LEU A 91 -12.94 -8.74 0.66
CA LEU A 91 -13.22 -8.99 -0.76
C LEU A 91 -13.70 -10.43 -1.00
N THR A 92 -15.01 -10.61 -1.12
CA THR A 92 -15.61 -11.82 -1.69
C THR A 92 -15.35 -11.92 -3.21
N ASN A 93 -15.10 -13.15 -3.64
CA ASN A 93 -14.72 -13.74 -4.93
C ASN A 93 -15.07 -13.08 -6.29
N GLU A 94 -15.94 -12.08 -6.39
CA GLU A 94 -16.39 -11.50 -7.67
C GLU A 94 -15.80 -10.12 -8.02
N LYS A 95 -15.39 -9.31 -7.04
CA LYS A 95 -14.81 -7.97 -7.28
C LYS A 95 -13.30 -7.88 -7.02
N ALA A 96 -12.70 -8.99 -6.58
CA ALA A 96 -11.33 -9.01 -6.08
C ALA A 96 -10.29 -8.53 -7.12
N SER A 97 -10.40 -8.91 -8.39
CA SER A 97 -9.26 -8.81 -9.31
C SER A 97 -8.89 -7.40 -9.77
N GLN A 98 -9.87 -6.60 -10.22
CA GLN A 98 -9.56 -5.26 -10.73
C GLN A 98 -9.28 -4.26 -9.60
N THR A 99 -9.99 -4.36 -8.49
CA THR A 99 -9.74 -3.53 -7.30
C THR A 99 -8.36 -3.82 -6.71
N GLN A 100 -7.91 -5.08 -6.70
CA GLN A 100 -6.57 -5.47 -6.28
C GLN A 100 -5.46 -4.84 -7.11
N LYS A 101 -5.61 -4.89 -8.44
CA LYS A 101 -4.63 -4.33 -9.37
C LYS A 101 -4.57 -2.81 -9.25
N ALA A 102 -5.72 -2.13 -9.21
CA ALA A 102 -5.78 -0.69 -9.06
C ALA A 102 -5.16 -0.21 -7.74
N VAL A 103 -5.42 -0.91 -6.63
CA VAL A 103 -4.82 -0.59 -5.33
C VAL A 103 -3.31 -0.84 -5.32
N ALA A 104 -2.83 -1.93 -5.92
CA ALA A 104 -1.40 -2.21 -6.04
C ALA A 104 -0.67 -1.16 -6.91
N GLU A 105 -1.29 -0.72 -8.01
CA GLU A 105 -0.76 0.35 -8.86
C GLU A 105 -0.75 1.70 -8.15
N MET A 106 -1.80 2.04 -7.41
CA MET A 106 -1.83 3.26 -6.60
C MET A 106 -0.73 3.28 -5.54
N ILE A 107 -0.53 2.18 -4.81
CA ILE A 107 0.55 2.10 -3.81
C ILE A 107 1.92 2.23 -4.47
N THR A 108 2.09 1.60 -5.64
CA THR A 108 3.34 1.67 -6.41
C THR A 108 3.60 3.09 -6.91
N ALA A 109 2.59 3.77 -7.45
CA ALA A 109 2.71 5.15 -7.92
C ALA A 109 3.05 6.12 -6.79
N VAL A 110 2.37 6.00 -5.65
CA VAL A 110 2.65 6.83 -4.46
C VAL A 110 4.05 6.51 -3.93
N ALA A 111 4.48 5.24 -3.89
CA ALA A 111 5.83 4.84 -3.51
C ALA A 111 6.91 5.43 -4.43
N ILE A 112 6.67 5.47 -5.75
CA ILE A 112 7.57 6.07 -6.74
C ILE A 112 7.62 7.59 -6.57
N GLU A 113 6.48 8.27 -6.44
CA GLU A 113 6.45 9.72 -6.16
C GLU A 113 7.18 10.06 -4.87
N PHE A 114 7.04 9.22 -3.86
CA PHE A 114 7.74 9.40 -2.60
C PHE A 114 9.25 9.24 -2.75
N ILE A 115 9.70 8.15 -3.39
CA ILE A 115 11.13 7.94 -3.66
C ILE A 115 11.70 9.05 -4.56
N GLY A 116 10.94 9.52 -5.55
CA GLY A 116 11.37 10.56 -6.49
C GLY A 116 11.34 11.98 -5.92
N GLY A 117 10.57 12.23 -4.86
CA GLY A 117 10.39 13.57 -4.26
C GLY A 117 11.37 13.92 -3.13
N HIS A 118 12.20 12.98 -2.69
CA HIS A 118 13.08 13.20 -1.53
C HIS A 118 14.49 12.62 -1.74
N ASP A 119 15.50 13.49 -1.74
CA ASP A 119 16.91 13.12 -1.99
C ASP A 119 17.62 12.40 -0.82
N ASN A 120 16.97 12.21 0.33
CA ASN A 120 17.58 11.58 1.51
C ASN A 120 16.64 10.58 2.15
N PHE A 121 16.75 9.32 1.72
CA PHE A 121 16.18 8.18 2.41
C PHE A 121 17.24 7.42 3.18
N ASP A 122 16.86 6.98 4.38
CA ASP A 122 17.64 5.97 5.10
C ASP A 122 17.35 4.57 4.54
N ALA A 123 18.33 3.66 4.63
CA ALA A 123 18.25 2.32 4.05
C ALA A 123 17.04 1.53 4.56
N ASP A 124 16.66 1.76 5.81
CA ASP A 124 15.50 1.13 6.44
C ASP A 124 14.17 1.59 5.82
N GLN A 125 14.06 2.87 5.46
CA GLN A 125 12.86 3.43 4.81
C GLN A 125 12.70 2.92 3.38
N ILE A 126 13.80 2.80 2.64
CA ILE A 126 13.81 2.22 1.29
C ILE A 126 13.37 0.75 1.36
N ARG A 127 13.86 0.00 2.34
CA ARG A 127 13.50 -1.41 2.55
C ARG A 127 12.02 -1.57 2.87
N ASP A 128 11.47 -0.72 3.72
CA ASP A 128 10.04 -0.78 4.09
C ASP A 128 9.14 -0.49 2.88
N VAL A 129 9.50 0.50 2.06
CA VAL A 129 8.79 0.78 0.80
C VAL A 129 8.91 -0.38 -0.18
N ALA A 130 10.11 -0.93 -0.38
CA ALA A 130 10.33 -2.07 -1.25
C ALA A 130 9.56 -3.32 -0.80
N LYS A 131 9.45 -3.55 0.51
CA LYS A 131 8.68 -4.65 1.09
C LYS A 131 7.17 -4.44 0.83
N ALA A 132 6.66 -3.24 1.06
CA ALA A 132 5.27 -2.91 0.75
C ALA A 132 4.94 -3.12 -0.74
N MET A 133 5.84 -2.71 -1.64
CA MET A 133 5.70 -2.95 -3.09
C MET A 133 5.68 -4.43 -3.42
N LYS A 134 6.62 -5.23 -2.88
CA LYS A 134 6.68 -6.68 -3.08
C LYS A 134 5.39 -7.38 -2.64
N ASP A 135 4.89 -7.02 -1.46
CA ASP A 135 3.66 -7.59 -0.92
C ASP A 135 2.46 -7.26 -1.82
N CYS A 136 2.38 -6.04 -2.36
CA CYS A 136 1.35 -5.66 -3.34
C CYS A 136 1.46 -6.43 -4.66
N THR A 137 2.66 -6.66 -5.18
CA THR A 137 2.88 -7.43 -6.42
C THR A 137 2.49 -8.89 -6.25
N ALA A 138 2.86 -9.52 -5.12
CA ALA A 138 2.49 -10.91 -4.83
C ALA A 138 0.96 -11.10 -4.84
N ILE A 139 0.23 -10.10 -4.37
CA ILE A 139 -1.23 -10.12 -4.36
C ILE A 139 -1.81 -10.01 -5.78
N ALA A 140 -1.28 -9.13 -6.64
CA ALA A 140 -1.71 -9.05 -8.04
C ALA A 140 -1.52 -10.38 -8.79
N ILE A 141 -0.41 -11.10 -8.53
CA ILE A 141 -0.13 -12.41 -9.12
C ILE A 141 -1.12 -13.47 -8.62
N ASN A 142 -1.40 -13.52 -7.32
CA ASN A 142 -2.35 -14.47 -6.74
C ASN A 142 -3.78 -14.24 -7.27
N SER A 143 -4.14 -12.98 -7.49
CA SER A 143 -5.41 -12.57 -8.10
C SER A 143 -5.58 -13.13 -9.53
N ASP A 144 -4.54 -13.00 -10.36
CA ASP A 144 -4.56 -13.54 -11.73
C ASP A 144 -4.60 -15.06 -11.75
N LYS A 145 -3.89 -15.72 -10.83
CA LYS A 145 -3.95 -17.16 -10.65
C LYS A 145 -5.38 -17.61 -10.32
N TYR A 146 -6.05 -16.91 -9.41
CA TYR A 146 -7.43 -17.19 -9.05
C TYR A 146 -8.41 -17.01 -10.22
N VAL A 147 -8.30 -15.94 -11.01
CA VAL A 147 -9.15 -15.73 -12.20
C VAL A 147 -8.97 -16.87 -13.20
N ARG A 148 -7.73 -17.32 -13.42
CA ARG A 148 -7.44 -18.45 -14.30
C ARG A 148 -8.04 -19.76 -13.78
N GLU A 149 -7.94 -20.02 -12.47
CA GLU A 149 -8.53 -21.21 -11.84
C GLU A 149 -10.08 -21.21 -11.96
N GLN A 150 -10.73 -20.06 -11.73
CA GLN A 150 -12.18 -19.93 -11.88
C GLN A 150 -12.63 -20.10 -13.33
N LEU A 151 -11.87 -19.55 -14.28
CA LEU A 151 -12.13 -19.76 -15.70
C LEU A 151 -12.01 -21.24 -16.06
N ALA A 152 -10.97 -21.93 -15.58
CA ALA A 152 -10.80 -23.37 -15.80
C ALA A 152 -11.96 -24.20 -15.23
N LEU A 153 -12.46 -23.85 -14.03
CA LEU A 153 -13.63 -24.50 -13.44
C LEU A 153 -14.91 -24.27 -14.26
N LYS A 154 -15.17 -23.04 -14.71
CA LYS A 154 -16.31 -22.72 -15.57
C LYS A 154 -16.24 -23.45 -16.91
N VAL A 155 -15.06 -23.49 -17.52
CA VAL A 155 -14.79 -24.23 -18.76
C VAL A 155 -15.05 -25.72 -18.57
N LYS A 156 -14.54 -26.31 -17.49
CA LYS A 156 -14.75 -27.73 -17.17
C LYS A 156 -16.25 -28.04 -17.00
N ALA A 157 -16.97 -27.23 -16.22
CA ALA A 157 -18.41 -27.40 -16.03
C ALA A 157 -19.21 -27.24 -17.34
N ALA A 158 -18.80 -26.30 -18.22
CA ALA A 158 -19.41 -26.14 -19.53
C ALA A 158 -19.15 -27.36 -20.44
N CYS A 159 -17.96 -27.94 -20.40
CA CYS A 159 -17.63 -29.17 -21.13
C CYS A 159 -18.47 -30.34 -20.65
N GLU A 160 -18.53 -30.58 -19.33
CA GLU A 160 -19.34 -31.66 -18.74
C GLU A 160 -20.84 -31.49 -19.06
N SER A 161 -21.35 -30.26 -19.06
CA SER A 161 -22.74 -29.95 -19.43
C SER A 161 -23.01 -30.21 -20.92
N THR A 162 -22.07 -29.83 -21.78
CA THR A 162 -22.15 -30.03 -23.24
C THR A 162 -22.09 -31.51 -23.59
N GLU A 163 -21.16 -32.25 -22.98
CA GLU A 163 -21.03 -33.70 -23.15
C GLU A 163 -22.34 -34.41 -22.76
N LYS A 164 -22.94 -34.07 -21.60
CA LYS A 164 -24.23 -34.64 -21.17
C LYS A 164 -25.36 -34.36 -22.17
N LYS A 165 -25.46 -33.12 -22.69
CA LYS A 165 -26.51 -32.74 -23.64
C LYS A 165 -26.36 -33.46 -24.99
N LEU A 166 -25.14 -33.54 -25.51
CA LEU A 166 -24.87 -34.19 -26.80
C LEU A 166 -24.98 -35.72 -26.70
N ALA A 167 -24.56 -36.32 -25.59
CA ALA A 167 -24.74 -37.74 -25.33
C ALA A 167 -26.24 -38.10 -25.24
N ALA A 168 -27.04 -37.28 -24.55
CA ALA A 168 -28.49 -37.46 -24.49
C ALA A 168 -29.18 -37.31 -25.86
N ALA A 169 -28.60 -36.51 -26.76
CA ALA A 169 -29.05 -36.37 -28.15
C ALA A 169 -28.55 -37.50 -29.08
N GLY A 170 -27.82 -38.48 -28.58
CA GLY A 170 -27.32 -39.62 -29.36
C GLY A 170 -26.15 -39.29 -30.27
N VAL A 171 -25.43 -38.19 -30.03
CA VAL A 171 -24.24 -37.83 -30.80
C VAL A 171 -23.08 -38.77 -30.44
N ASP A 172 -22.37 -39.23 -31.46
CA ASP A 172 -21.20 -40.10 -31.27
C ASP A 172 -20.10 -39.42 -30.43
N ARG A 173 -19.49 -40.19 -29.53
CA ARG A 173 -18.53 -39.68 -28.54
C ARG A 173 -17.32 -39.00 -29.18
N LYS A 174 -16.85 -39.47 -30.35
CA LYS A 174 -15.76 -38.81 -31.07
C LYS A 174 -16.14 -37.40 -31.54
N LYS A 175 -17.36 -37.22 -32.05
CA LYS A 175 -17.86 -35.90 -32.47
C LYS A 175 -18.06 -34.95 -31.31
N ILE A 176 -18.47 -35.46 -30.14
CA ILE A 176 -18.58 -34.65 -28.92
C ILE A 176 -17.21 -34.10 -28.52
N GLN A 177 -16.18 -34.96 -28.53
CA GLN A 177 -14.82 -34.54 -28.20
C GLN A 177 -14.28 -33.53 -29.23
N GLU A 178 -14.52 -33.73 -30.53
CA GLU A 178 -14.14 -32.75 -31.57
C GLU A 178 -14.79 -31.37 -31.36
N ILE A 179 -16.09 -31.33 -31.03
CA ILE A 179 -16.81 -30.07 -30.76
C ILE A 179 -16.23 -29.35 -29.54
N ILE A 180 -15.90 -30.10 -28.48
CA ILE A 180 -15.27 -29.56 -27.27
C ILE A 180 -13.87 -29.04 -27.59
N ASP A 181 -13.04 -29.82 -28.28
CA ASP A 181 -11.67 -29.43 -28.64
C ASP A 181 -11.64 -28.17 -29.53
N ASP A 182 -12.54 -28.07 -30.51
CA ASP A 182 -12.71 -26.90 -31.38
C ASP A 182 -13.14 -25.65 -30.59
N HIS A 183 -14.11 -25.79 -29.66
CA HIS A 183 -14.56 -24.67 -28.82
C HIS A 183 -13.52 -24.23 -27.80
N LEU A 184 -12.68 -25.14 -27.34
CA LEU A 184 -11.58 -24.83 -26.42
C LEU A 184 -10.31 -24.33 -27.14
N GLY A 185 -10.29 -24.36 -28.48
CA GLY A 185 -9.13 -23.95 -29.27
C GLY A 185 -7.91 -24.84 -29.04
N VAL A 186 -8.10 -26.10 -28.67
CA VAL A 186 -7.01 -27.06 -28.51
C VAL A 186 -6.47 -27.39 -29.90
N VAL A 187 -5.37 -26.74 -30.29
CA VAL A 187 -4.67 -27.06 -31.55
C VAL A 187 -4.08 -28.46 -31.40
N LYS A 188 -4.63 -29.42 -32.14
CA LYS A 188 -4.07 -30.77 -32.25
C LYS A 188 -2.66 -30.66 -32.86
N SER A 189 -1.65 -30.95 -32.04
CA SER A 189 -0.24 -31.11 -32.47
C SER A 189 -0.04 -32.43 -33.19
#